data_AF-A0A7C8EB75-F1
#
_entry.id   AF-A0A7C8EB75-F1
#
_cell.length_a   1.000
_cell.length_b   1.000
_cell.length_c   1.000
_cell.angle_alpha   90.00
_cell.angle_beta   90.00
_cell.angle_gamma   90.00
#
_symmetry.space_group_name_H-M   'P 1'
#
loop_
_entity.id
_entity.type
_entity.pdbx_description
1 polymer ?
#
loop_
_entity_poly.entity_id
_entity_poly.type
_entity_poly.pdbx_seq_one_letter_code
_entity_poly.pdbx_strand_id
1 'polypeptide(L)'
;MVKVGIYVEGGGDSKELHVRCREGFRKLIGKAGFMGRMPSIVACGGRQHAFDMFLKAIGKGQGFHPILLVDSEDPVDPQNELSDGSAAAWNHLQSRDGGHVLMGQMTTRHK
;
A
#
# COMPACT_ATOMS: atom_id res chain seq x y z
N MET A 1 -21.55 -4.38 -2.10
CA MET A 1 -20.38 -5.16 -2.58
C MET A 1 -19.13 -4.37 -2.20
N VAL A 2 -18.21 -4.97 -1.44
CA VAL A 2 -16.96 -4.28 -1.03
C VAL A 2 -16.00 -4.26 -2.22
N LYS A 3 -15.43 -3.10 -2.54
CA LYS A 3 -14.43 -2.95 -3.59
C LYS A 3 -13.05 -2.83 -2.97
N VAL A 4 -12.12 -3.69 -3.38
CA VAL A 4 -10.74 -3.70 -2.88
C VAL A 4 -9.81 -3.03 -3.90
N GLY A 5 -8.94 -2.14 -3.43
CA GLY A 5 -7.91 -1.50 -4.25
C GLY A 5 -6.53 -1.64 -3.62
N ILE A 6 -5.57 -2.17 -4.38
CA ILE A 6 -4.18 -2.34 -3.93
C ILE A 6 -3.33 -1.26 -4.59
N TYR A 7 -2.72 -0.42 -3.76
CA TYR A 7 -1.84 0.68 -4.13
C TYR A 7 -0.40 0.22 -3.94
N VAL A 8 0.33 0.09 -5.04
CA VAL A 8 1.62 -0.62 -5.08
C VAL A 8 2.74 0.37 -5.35
N GLU A 9 3.74 0.37 -4.47
CA GLU A 9 5.08 0.87 -4.77
C GLU A 9 5.69 0.03 -5.88
N GLY A 10 6.11 0.69 -6.95
CA GLY A 10 6.69 0.07 -8.13
C GLY A 10 5.88 0.33 -9.40
N GLY A 11 6.32 -0.32 -10.47
CA GLY A 11 5.85 -0.02 -11.83
C GLY A 11 6.52 1.17 -12.47
N GLY A 12 7.57 1.76 -11.86
CA GLY A 12 8.38 2.84 -12.45
C GLY A 12 7.59 4.09 -12.84
N ASP A 13 8.21 4.93 -13.68
CA ASP A 13 7.65 6.25 -14.05
C ASP A 13 6.94 6.27 -15.41
N SER A 14 7.02 5.18 -16.18
CA SER A 14 6.43 5.10 -17.51
C SER A 14 5.07 4.39 -17.49
N LYS A 15 4.17 4.83 -18.37
CA LYS A 15 2.87 4.18 -18.56
C LYS A 15 3.00 2.69 -18.91
N GLU A 16 4.05 2.32 -19.63
CA GLU A 16 4.32 0.94 -19.99
C GLU A 16 4.67 0.09 -18.77
N LEU A 17 5.57 0.58 -17.92
CA LEU A 17 5.95 -0.13 -16.69
C LEU A 17 4.76 -0.25 -15.73
N HIS A 18 3.87 0.75 -15.69
CA HIS A 18 2.60 0.69 -14.95
C HIS A 18 1.69 -0.43 -15.47
N VAL A 19 1.56 -0.60 -16.79
CA VAL A 19 0.78 -1.69 -17.40
C VAL A 19 1.37 -3.03 -17.00
N ARG A 20 2.68 -3.23 -17.19
CA ARG A 20 3.37 -4.48 -16.86
C ARG A 20 3.23 -4.84 -15.37
N CYS A 21 3.35 -3.86 -14.47
CA CYS A 21 3.13 -4.05 -13.04
C CYS A 21 1.72 -4.58 -12.75
N ARG A 22 0.68 -3.92 -13.27
CA ARG A 22 -0.70 -4.38 -13.10
C ARG A 22 -0.94 -5.77 -13.67
N GLU A 23 -0.36 -6.09 -14.82
CA GLU A 23 -0.45 -7.43 -15.41
C GLU A 23 0.18 -8.50 -14.53
N GLY A 24 1.36 -8.24 -13.96
CA GLY A 24 2.04 -9.14 -13.03
C GLY A 24 1.17 -9.47 -11.81
N PHE A 25 0.66 -8.43 -11.12
CA PHE A 25 -0.22 -8.63 -9.98
C PHE A 25 -1.54 -9.31 -10.34
N ARG A 26 -2.15 -8.99 -11.50
CA ARG A 26 -3.35 -9.68 -11.96
C ARG A 26 -3.10 -11.17 -12.17
N LYS A 27 -1.97 -11.54 -12.77
CA LYS A 27 -1.58 -12.95 -12.96
C LYS A 27 -1.34 -13.63 -11.60
N LEU A 28 -0.61 -12.99 -10.69
CA LEU A 28 -0.33 -13.51 -9.35
C LEU A 28 -1.61 -13.78 -8.56
N ILE A 29 -2.48 -12.77 -8.46
CA ILE A 29 -3.74 -12.84 -7.70
C ILE A 29 -4.73 -13.82 -8.33
N GLY A 30 -4.77 -13.88 -9.68
CA GLY A 30 -5.56 -14.88 -10.40
C GLY A 30 -5.10 -16.30 -10.08
N LYS A 31 -3.78 -16.56 -10.08
CA LYS A 31 -3.20 -17.86 -9.69
C LYS A 31 -3.46 -18.20 -8.22
N ALA A 32 -3.61 -17.21 -7.36
CA ALA A 32 -3.99 -17.40 -5.96
C ALA A 32 -5.49 -17.69 -5.75
N GLY A 33 -6.28 -17.83 -6.83
CA GLY A 33 -7.69 -18.28 -6.75
C GLY A 33 -8.73 -17.16 -6.70
N PHE A 34 -8.35 -15.90 -6.85
CA PHE A 34 -9.27 -14.76 -6.77
C PHE A 34 -9.93 -14.39 -8.11
N MET A 35 -9.91 -15.28 -9.09
CA MET A 35 -10.59 -15.08 -10.36
C MET A 35 -12.09 -14.80 -10.14
N GLY A 36 -12.61 -13.75 -10.78
CA GLY A 36 -13.99 -13.27 -10.58
C GLY A 36 -14.19 -12.32 -9.38
N ARG A 37 -13.20 -12.16 -8.50
CA ARG A 37 -13.20 -11.21 -7.37
C ARG A 37 -11.89 -10.41 -7.30
N MET A 38 -11.43 -9.96 -8.46
CA MET A 38 -10.13 -9.30 -8.60
C MET A 38 -10.14 -7.90 -7.96
N PRO A 39 -9.16 -7.58 -7.08
CA PRO A 39 -8.95 -6.20 -6.65
C PRO A 39 -8.46 -5.33 -7.81
N SER A 40 -8.70 -4.02 -7.72
CA SER A 40 -8.06 -3.07 -8.63
C SER A 40 -6.62 -2.83 -8.22
N ILE A 41 -5.67 -2.91 -9.16
CA ILE A 41 -4.25 -2.64 -8.91
C ILE A 41 -3.90 -1.24 -9.42
N VAL A 42 -3.28 -0.44 -8.56
CA VAL A 42 -2.78 0.91 -8.86
C VAL A 42 -1.26 0.89 -8.71
N ALA A 43 -0.54 0.86 -9.82
CA ALA A 43 0.91 1.05 -9.85
C ALA A 43 1.21 2.53 -9.59
N CYS A 44 1.99 2.83 -8.55
CA CYS A 44 2.18 4.20 -8.07
C CYS A 44 3.57 4.77 -8.36
N GLY A 45 4.52 3.98 -8.91
CA GLY A 45 5.90 4.43 -9.01
C GLY A 45 6.56 4.43 -7.62
N GLY A 46 7.15 5.55 -7.20
CA GLY A 46 7.87 5.62 -5.92
C GLY A 46 6.97 5.55 -4.67
N ARG A 47 7.58 5.19 -3.52
CA ARG A 47 6.93 5.07 -2.20
C ARG A 47 6.01 6.23 -1.84
N GLN A 48 6.51 7.47 -1.90
CA GLN A 48 5.75 8.65 -1.47
C GLN A 48 4.44 8.77 -2.27
N HIS A 49 4.51 8.54 -3.58
CA HIS A 49 3.32 8.60 -4.42
C HIS A 49 2.33 7.48 -4.10
N ALA A 50 2.81 6.26 -3.77
CA ALA A 50 1.97 5.17 -3.32
C ALA A 50 1.22 5.53 -2.04
N PHE A 51 1.92 6.11 -1.07
CA PHE A 51 1.33 6.56 0.20
C PHE A 51 0.29 7.68 0.00
N ASP A 52 0.62 8.72 -0.78
CA ASP A 52 -0.32 9.81 -1.09
C ASP A 52 -1.59 9.31 -1.77
N MET A 53 -1.45 8.37 -2.70
CA MET A 53 -2.58 7.76 -3.42
C MET A 53 -3.43 6.89 -2.50
N PHE A 54 -2.81 6.18 -1.56
CA PHE A 54 -3.49 5.39 -0.54
C PHE A 54 -4.28 6.27 0.43
N LEU A 55 -3.73 7.39 0.91
CA LEU A 55 -4.46 8.32 1.78
C LEU A 55 -5.71 8.89 1.08
N LYS A 56 -5.58 9.27 -0.21
CA LYS A 56 -6.75 9.67 -1.03
C LYS A 56 -7.78 8.55 -1.17
N ALA A 57 -7.33 7.31 -1.15
CA ALA A 57 -8.17 6.13 -1.28
C ALA A 57 -9.00 5.86 -0.01
N ILE A 58 -8.40 6.04 1.17
CA ILE A 58 -9.08 5.91 2.47
C ILE A 58 -10.24 6.90 2.59
N GLY A 59 -10.07 8.12 2.08
CA GLY A 59 -11.10 9.15 2.10
C GLY A 59 -12.38 8.83 1.30
N LYS A 60 -12.43 7.74 0.53
CA LYS A 60 -13.58 7.37 -0.32
C LYS A 60 -14.77 6.81 0.47
N GLY A 61 -14.62 6.51 1.76
CA GLY A 61 -15.72 6.11 2.63
C GLY A 61 -16.12 4.63 2.55
N GLN A 62 -17.33 4.33 3.04
CA GLN A 62 -17.77 2.95 3.28
C GLN A 62 -17.91 2.14 2.00
N GLY A 63 -17.57 0.84 2.07
CA GLY A 63 -17.67 -0.09 0.94
C GLY A 63 -16.45 -0.13 0.02
N PHE A 64 -15.41 0.66 0.30
CA PHE A 64 -14.11 0.59 -0.37
C PHE A 64 -13.01 0.25 0.64
N HIS A 65 -12.18 -0.74 0.32
CA HIS A 65 -11.10 -1.22 1.18
C HIS A 65 -9.75 -1.06 0.46
N PRO A 66 -9.03 0.05 0.71
CA PRO A 66 -7.70 0.25 0.17
C PRO A 66 -6.66 -0.56 0.94
N ILE A 67 -5.68 -1.11 0.23
CA ILE A 67 -4.50 -1.80 0.75
C ILE A 67 -3.27 -1.09 0.17
N LEU A 68 -2.28 -0.79 1.01
CA LEU A 68 -0.98 -0.27 0.59
C LEU A 68 0.04 -1.42 0.56
N LEU A 69 0.79 -1.53 -0.53
CA LEU A 69 1.90 -2.46 -0.68
C LEU A 69 3.16 -1.66 -1.00
N VAL A 70 4.09 -1.61 -0.06
CA VAL A 70 5.36 -0.90 -0.15
C VAL A 70 6.51 -1.87 0.16
N ASP A 71 7.69 -1.58 -0.38
CA ASP A 71 8.89 -2.33 0.00
C ASP A 71 9.25 -2.00 1.46
N SER A 72 9.80 -2.98 2.19
CA SER A 72 10.33 -2.78 3.53
C SER A 72 11.66 -2.04 3.53
N GLU A 73 12.34 -1.93 2.37
CA GLU A 73 13.71 -1.45 2.03
C GLU A 73 14.87 -2.02 2.83
N ASP A 74 14.59 -2.47 4.04
CA ASP A 74 15.51 -3.15 4.93
C ASP A 74 14.80 -4.39 5.49
N PRO A 75 15.56 -5.38 5.97
CA PRO A 75 15.01 -6.50 6.71
C PRO A 75 14.14 -6.00 7.88
N VAL A 76 12.94 -6.55 8.02
CA VAL A 76 12.05 -6.25 9.15
C VAL A 76 12.63 -6.92 10.39
N ASP A 77 12.66 -6.20 11.52
CA ASP A 77 13.07 -6.79 12.80
C ASP A 77 12.18 -8.01 13.11
N PRO A 78 12.73 -9.19 13.45
CA PRO A 78 11.95 -10.38 13.79
C PRO A 78 10.86 -10.14 14.84
N GLN A 79 11.05 -9.19 15.77
CA GLN A 79 10.04 -8.82 16.77
C GLN A 79 8.81 -8.16 16.13
N ASN A 80 8.99 -7.47 15.01
CA ASN A 80 7.92 -6.83 14.25
C ASN A 80 7.22 -7.79 13.27
N GLU A 81 7.84 -8.92 12.91
CA GLU A 81 7.23 -9.94 12.04
C GLU A 81 6.17 -10.80 12.75
N LEU A 82 6.26 -10.93 14.08
CA LEU A 82 5.51 -11.91 14.88
C LEU A 82 4.19 -11.39 15.49
N SER A 83 3.93 -10.08 15.46
CA SER A 83 2.67 -9.50 15.94
C SER A 83 1.65 -9.41 14.80
N ASP A 84 0.44 -8.90 15.06
CA ASP A 84 -0.68 -8.79 14.12
C ASP A 84 -0.46 -7.78 12.96
N GLY A 85 0.69 -7.91 12.29
CA GLY A 85 1.04 -7.61 10.90
C GLY A 85 1.07 -6.15 10.49
N SER A 86 0.14 -5.34 10.99
CA SER A 86 -0.08 -3.98 10.52
C SER A 86 0.59 -2.97 11.45
N ALA A 87 0.35 -3.02 12.76
CA ALA A 87 0.97 -2.10 13.71
C ALA A 87 2.51 -2.20 13.72
N ALA A 88 3.04 -3.42 13.67
CA ALA A 88 4.49 -3.62 13.67
C ALA A 88 5.16 -3.31 12.32
N ALA A 89 4.50 -3.56 11.19
CA ALA A 89 4.99 -3.08 9.89
C ALA A 89 5.05 -1.54 9.86
N TRP A 90 4.07 -0.86 10.48
CA TRP A 90 4.14 0.59 10.64
C TRP A 90 5.31 1.02 11.51
N ASN A 91 5.55 0.36 12.66
CA ASN A 91 6.67 0.66 13.56
C ASN A 91 8.03 0.57 12.85
N HIS A 92 8.24 -0.47 12.05
CA HIS A 92 9.44 -0.64 11.22
C HIS A 92 9.65 0.59 10.31
N LEU A 93 8.62 0.98 9.55
CA LEU A 93 8.69 2.15 8.68
C LEU A 93 8.92 3.46 9.45
N GLN A 94 8.31 3.65 10.63
CA GLN A 94 8.52 4.88 11.42
C GLN A 94 9.97 5.04 11.88
N SER A 95 10.58 3.94 12.33
CA SER A 95 11.93 3.94 12.90
C SER A 95 13.00 4.29 11.86
N ARG A 96 12.81 3.88 10.61
CA ARG A 96 13.76 4.15 9.53
C ARG A 96 13.59 5.56 8.97
N ASP A 97 12.36 5.96 8.68
CA ASP A 97 12.09 7.21 7.96
C ASP A 97 12.08 8.45 8.91
N GLY A 98 12.52 8.30 10.16
CA GLY A 98 12.69 9.38 11.13
C GLY A 98 11.39 10.14 11.44
N GLY A 99 10.24 9.48 11.33
CA GLY A 99 8.91 10.13 11.45
C GLY A 99 8.56 11.09 10.31
N HIS A 100 9.43 11.33 9.32
CA HIS A 100 9.16 12.27 8.21
C HIS A 100 8.09 11.76 7.24
N VAL A 101 7.92 10.44 7.11
CA VAL A 101 6.86 9.83 6.29
C VAL A 101 5.49 9.86 7.02
N LEU A 102 5.49 10.15 8.34
CA LEU A 102 4.27 10.10 9.17
C LEU A 102 3.86 11.42 9.83
N MET A 103 4.72 12.45 9.78
CA MET A 103 4.36 13.82 10.20
C MET A 103 3.52 14.59 9.16
N GLY A 104 3.09 13.94 8.08
CA GLY A 104 2.07 14.44 7.18
C GLY A 104 0.65 14.17 7.70
N GLN A 105 0.23 14.92 8.73
CA GLN A 105 -1.16 15.06 9.19
C GLN A 105 -1.78 13.95 10.06
N MET A 106 -1.24 13.77 11.27
CA MET A 106 -2.08 13.47 12.45
C MET A 106 -1.87 14.51 13.55
N THR A 107 -1.91 15.79 13.20
CA THR A 107 -2.20 16.82 14.20
C THR A 107 -3.71 16.86 14.39
N THR A 108 -4.13 16.22 15.48
CA THR A 108 -5.43 16.42 16.11
C THR A 108 -5.83 17.89 16.12
N ARG A 109 -6.83 18.27 15.33
CA ARG A 109 -7.69 19.40 15.68
C ARG A 109 -9.02 18.85 16.19
N HIS A 110 -9.01 18.47 17.46
CA HIS A 110 -10.19 18.67 18.29
C HIS A 110 -10.25 20.16 18.63
N LYS A 111 -11.18 20.86 18.00
CA LYS A 111 -12.03 21.87 18.65
C LYS A 111 -13.40 21.80 18.02
#